data_AF-A0A6M0BZ93-F1
#
_entry.id   AF-A0A6M0BZ93-F1
#
_cell.length_a   1.000
_cell.length_b   1.000
_cell.length_c   1.000
_cell.angle_alpha   90.00
_cell.angle_beta   90.00
_cell.angle_gamma   90.00
#
_symmetry.space_group_name_H-M   'P 1'
#
loop_
_entity.id
_entity.type
_entity.pdbx_description
1 polymer ?
#
loop_
_entity_poly.entity_id
_entity_poly.type
_entity_poly.pdbx_seq_one_letter_code
_entity_poly.pdbx_strand_id
1 'polypeptide(L)'
;GLDRDMGKPVDVLEIDSHATKEQVNELEMILCQDTPYLRDFCSPKGDPDLGKLVGTTGELLQSYPLALTQLLVAYHMIKATNIYQ
;
A
#
# COMPACT_ATOMS: atom_id res chain seq x y z
N GLY A 1 -0.86 -1.94 25.61
CA GLY A 1 0.51 -2.45 25.37
C GLY A 1 0.62 -2.77 23.90
N LEU A 2 1.82 -2.73 23.33
CA LEU A 2 2.05 -3.12 21.93
C LEU A 2 1.53 -4.55 21.69
N ASP A 3 0.99 -4.79 20.51
CA ASP A 3 0.58 -6.14 20.13
C ASP A 3 1.83 -7.02 19.97
N ARG A 4 1.64 -8.33 19.88
CA ARG A 4 2.73 -9.29 19.76
C ARG A 4 2.54 -10.22 18.58
N ASP A 5 3.45 -10.11 17.62
CA ASP A 5 3.62 -11.12 16.57
C ASP A 5 4.86 -11.96 16.85
N MET A 6 4.71 -13.29 16.86
CA MET A 6 5.77 -14.23 17.24
C MET A 6 6.49 -13.87 18.56
N GLY A 7 5.75 -13.29 19.51
CA GLY A 7 6.24 -12.85 20.82
C GLY A 7 7.01 -11.52 20.84
N LYS A 8 7.24 -10.88 19.69
CA LYS A 8 7.92 -9.58 19.57
C LYS A 8 6.90 -8.44 19.55
N PRO A 9 7.21 -7.29 20.17
CA PRO A 9 6.31 -6.13 20.14
C PRO A 9 6.20 -5.60 18.71
N VAL A 10 4.97 -5.34 18.27
CA VAL A 10 4.66 -4.77 16.96
C VAL A 10 3.57 -3.71 17.06
N ASP A 11 3.60 -2.76 16.12
CA ASP A 11 2.49 -1.88 15.83
C ASP A 11 1.61 -2.53 14.75
N VAL A 12 0.28 -2.45 14.93
CA VAL A 12 -0.69 -3.04 14.02
C VAL A 12 -1.50 -1.92 13.38
N LEU A 13 -1.58 -1.95 12.05
CA LEU A 13 -2.48 -1.12 11.27
C LEU A 13 -3.56 -2.02 10.68
N GLU A 14 -4.81 -1.82 11.09
CA GLU A 14 -5.97 -2.49 10.52
C GLU A 14 -6.50 -1.68 9.33
N ILE A 15 -6.87 -2.37 8.24
CA ILE A 15 -7.44 -1.75 7.05
C ILE A 15 -8.91 -2.16 6.91
N ASP A 16 -9.79 -1.17 6.77
CA ASP A 16 -11.22 -1.38 6.55
C ASP A 16 -11.48 -2.10 5.22
N SER A 17 -12.34 -3.12 5.24
CA SER A 17 -12.76 -3.86 4.06
C SER A 17 -13.52 -3.02 3.03
N HIS A 18 -14.08 -1.88 3.44
CA HIS A 18 -14.85 -0.96 2.58
C HIS A 18 -14.00 0.16 1.97
N ALA A 19 -12.66 0.01 1.97
CA ALA A 19 -11.80 0.97 1.32
C ALA A 19 -12.22 1.22 -0.14
N THR A 20 -12.08 2.47 -0.59
CA THR A 20 -12.50 2.88 -1.94
C THR A 20 -11.31 3.17 -2.85
N LYS A 21 -11.60 3.28 -4.16
CA LYS A 21 -10.60 3.68 -5.15
C LYS A 21 -10.04 5.08 -4.86
N GLU A 22 -10.89 6.00 -4.43
CA GLU A 22 -10.52 7.38 -4.14
C GLU A 22 -9.51 7.45 -3.00
N GLN A 23 -9.70 6.63 -1.95
CA GLN A 23 -8.76 6.53 -0.83
C GLN A 23 -7.41 5.95 -1.26
N VAL A 24 -7.41 4.96 -2.16
CA VAL A 24 -6.16 4.41 -2.74
C VAL A 24 -5.41 5.50 -3.50
N ASN A 25 -6.11 6.24 -4.37
CA ASN A 25 -5.51 7.31 -5.16
C ASN A 25 -4.99 8.46 -4.27
N GLU A 26 -5.74 8.82 -3.22
CA GLU A 26 -5.34 9.84 -2.27
C GLU A 26 -4.06 9.44 -1.52
N LEU A 27 -4.00 8.20 -1.04
CA LEU A 27 -2.81 7.68 -0.38
C LEU A 27 -1.61 7.66 -1.34
N GLU A 28 -1.77 7.15 -2.57
CA GLU A 28 -0.70 7.16 -3.56
C GLU A 28 -0.16 8.58 -3.75
N MET A 29 -1.03 9.58 -3.97
CA MET A 29 -0.60 10.97 -4.12
C MET A 29 0.19 11.49 -2.90
N ILE A 30 -0.25 11.18 -1.67
CA ILE A 30 0.46 11.58 -0.44
C ILE A 30 1.86 10.97 -0.41
N LEU A 31 1.98 9.66 -0.66
CA LEU A 31 3.26 8.95 -0.63
C LEU A 31 4.23 9.48 -1.69
N CYS A 32 3.70 9.80 -2.87
CA CYS A 32 4.45 10.39 -3.98
C CYS A 32 4.95 11.81 -3.69
N GLN A 33 4.17 12.61 -2.95
CA GLN A 33 4.57 13.96 -2.56
C GLN A 33 5.65 13.96 -1.48
N ASP A 34 5.61 12.99 -0.58
CA ASP A 34 6.55 12.87 0.54
C ASP A 34 7.97 12.47 0.08
N THR A 35 8.11 11.89 -1.12
CA THR A 35 9.38 11.32 -1.58
C THR A 35 9.73 11.76 -3.00
N PRO A 36 10.74 12.65 -3.18
CA PRO A 36 11.16 13.12 -4.51
C PRO A 36 11.51 12.00 -5.50
N TYR A 37 12.02 10.87 -4.98
CA TYR A 37 12.46 9.73 -5.77
C TYR A 37 11.31 8.82 -6.24
N LEU A 38 10.11 8.93 -5.66
CA LEU A 38 8.94 8.18 -6.14
C LEU A 38 8.27 8.85 -7.34
N ARG A 39 8.67 10.08 -7.68
CA ARG A 39 8.03 10.88 -8.75
C ARG A 39 7.97 10.16 -10.10
N ASP A 40 8.96 9.33 -10.42
CA ASP A 40 9.02 8.57 -11.68
C ASP A 40 8.19 7.28 -11.65
N PHE A 41 7.86 6.77 -10.46
CA PHE A 41 7.06 5.55 -10.26
C PHE A 41 5.57 5.85 -10.08
N CYS A 42 5.25 7.08 -9.67
CA CYS A 42 3.90 7.49 -9.38
C CYS A 42 3.10 7.82 -10.64
N SER A 43 1.93 7.21 -10.78
CA SER A 43 1.00 7.48 -11.88
C SER A 43 0.00 8.57 -11.46
N PRO A 44 -0.16 9.67 -12.22
CA PRO A 44 -1.21 10.67 -11.95
C PRO A 44 -2.63 10.10 -12.02
N LYS A 45 -2.81 8.91 -12.62
CA LYS A 45 -4.09 8.23 -12.77
C LYS A 45 -4.24 7.00 -11.87
N GLY A 46 -3.22 6.75 -11.03
CA GLY A 46 -3.04 5.51 -10.28
C GLY A 46 -2.64 4.33 -11.15
N ASP A 47 -2.14 3.27 -10.51
CA ASP A 47 -1.86 1.98 -11.15
C ASP A 47 -3.13 1.09 -11.12
N PRO A 48 -3.70 0.73 -12.29
CA PRO A 48 -4.88 -0.11 -12.34
C PRO A 48 -4.65 -1.56 -11.88
N ASP A 49 -3.41 -2.01 -11.69
CA ASP A 49 -3.08 -3.36 -11.26
C ASP A 49 -2.95 -3.51 -9.74
N LEU A 50 -2.83 -2.40 -8.99
CA LEU A 50 -2.83 -2.44 -7.53
C LEU A 50 -4.13 -3.03 -7.00
N GLY A 51 -4.01 -3.96 -6.06
CA GLY A 51 -5.15 -4.64 -5.45
C GLY A 51 -5.83 -5.69 -6.33
N LYS A 52 -5.34 -5.96 -7.55
CA LYS A 52 -5.85 -7.08 -8.36
C LYS A 52 -5.43 -8.41 -7.76
N LEU A 53 -6.37 -9.36 -7.73
CA LEU A 53 -6.11 -10.73 -7.31
C LEU A 53 -7.01 -11.71 -8.07
N VAL A 54 -6.56 -12.96 -8.17
CA VAL A 54 -7.38 -14.06 -8.68
C VAL A 54 -8.17 -14.65 -7.52
N GLY A 55 -9.49 -14.64 -7.63
CA GLY A 55 -10.38 -15.24 -6.66
C GLY A 55 -10.29 -16.76 -6.65
N THR A 56 -10.97 -17.40 -5.69
CA THR A 56 -10.94 -18.86 -5.56
C THR A 56 -11.64 -19.60 -6.70
N THR A 57 -12.42 -18.90 -7.53
CA THR A 57 -13.07 -19.47 -8.72
C THR A 57 -12.36 -19.10 -10.03
N GLY A 58 -11.22 -18.41 -9.96
CA GLY A 58 -10.43 -18.00 -11.11
C GLY A 58 -10.84 -16.65 -11.72
N GLU A 59 -11.82 -15.97 -11.13
CA GLU A 59 -12.23 -14.63 -11.51
C GLU A 59 -11.19 -13.57 -11.11
N LEU A 60 -11.07 -12.51 -11.89
CA LEU A 60 -10.24 -11.36 -11.52
C LEU A 60 -11.05 -10.42 -10.62
N LEU A 61 -10.53 -10.17 -9.42
CA LEU A 61 -11.11 -9.29 -8.41
C LEU A 61 -10.25 -8.04 -8.24
N GLN A 62 -10.89 -6.96 -7.81
CA GLN A 62 -10.25 -5.72 -7.41
C GLN A 62 -10.49 -5.51 -5.91
N SER A 63 -9.42 -5.46 -5.12
CA SER A 63 -9.47 -5.22 -3.66
C SER A 63 -8.73 -3.94 -3.30
N TYR A 64 -9.47 -2.89 -2.96
CA TYR A 64 -8.89 -1.63 -2.49
C TYR A 64 -8.20 -1.73 -1.12
N PRO A 65 -8.69 -2.53 -0.15
CA PRO A 65 -7.93 -2.76 1.09
C PRO A 65 -6.55 -3.38 0.83
N LEU A 66 -6.47 -4.31 -0.13
CA LEU A 66 -5.20 -4.89 -0.58
C LEU A 66 -4.33 -3.83 -1.26
N ALA A 67 -4.89 -3.00 -2.13
CA ALA A 67 -4.16 -1.91 -2.78
C ALA A 67 -3.54 -0.94 -1.76
N LEU A 68 -4.28 -0.55 -0.72
CA LEU A 68 -3.75 0.29 0.37
C LEU A 68 -2.57 -0.38 1.08
N THR A 69 -2.71 -1.67 1.40
CA THR A 69 -1.63 -2.45 2.02
C THR A 69 -0.38 -2.48 1.14
N GLN A 70 -0.57 -2.75 -0.15
CA GLN A 70 0.53 -2.81 -1.14
C GLN A 70 1.26 -1.47 -1.26
N LEU A 71 0.52 -0.35 -1.30
CA LEU A 71 1.10 1.00 -1.35
C LEU A 71 1.97 1.30 -0.11
N LEU A 72 1.46 1.01 1.09
CA LEU A 72 2.19 1.24 2.34
C LEU A 72 3.47 0.41 2.42
N VAL A 73 3.38 -0.89 2.07
CA VAL A 73 4.55 -1.77 2.02
C VAL A 73 5.57 -1.26 1.01
N ALA A 74 5.15 -0.93 -0.21
CA ALA A 74 6.04 -0.42 -1.25
C ALA A 74 6.74 0.88 -0.82
N TYR A 75 6.00 1.84 -0.25
CA TYR A 75 6.56 3.07 0.27
C TYR A 75 7.63 2.81 1.34
N HIS A 76 7.35 1.95 2.31
CA HIS A 76 8.32 1.64 3.37
C HIS A 76 9.54 0.89 2.85
N MET A 77 9.36 -0.01 1.88
CA MET A 77 10.48 -0.70 1.23
C MET A 77 11.40 0.29 0.48
N ILE A 78 10.81 1.19 -0.31
CA ILE A 78 11.57 2.19 -1.07
C ILE A 78 12.22 3.19 -0.12
N LYS A 79 11.54 3.61 0.94
CA LYS A 79 12.14 4.46 1.96
C LYS A 79 13.33 3.77 2.60
N ALA A 80 13.21 2.50 2.99
CA ALA A 80 14.26 1.73 3.64
C ALA A 80 15.53 1.57 2.78
N THR A 81 15.40 1.36 1.46
CA THR A 81 16.56 1.28 0.56
C THR A 81 17.31 2.61 0.45
N ASN A 82 16.63 3.72 0.71
CA ASN A 82 17.17 5.07 0.59
C ASN A 82 17.55 5.71 1.94
N ILE A 83 17.42 4.99 3.07
CA ILE A 83 17.90 5.47 4.38
C ILE A 83 19.44 5.66 4.41
N TYR A 84 20.15 5.04 3.47
CA TYR A 84 21.61 5.07 3.38
C TYR A 84 22.17 5.99 2.28
N GLN A 85 21.33 6.80 1.62
CA GLN A 85 21.76 7.86 0.70
C GLN A 85 21.64 9.23 1.36
#